data_AF-A0A3C0REA8-F1
#
_entry.id   AF-A0A3C0REA8-F1
#
_cell.length_a   1.000
_cell.length_b   1.000
_cell.length_c   1.000
_cell.angle_alpha   90.00
_cell.angle_beta   90.00
_cell.angle_gamma   90.00
#
_symmetry.space_group_name_H-M   'P 1'
#
loop_
_entity.id
_entity.type
_entity.pdbx_description
1 polymer ?
#
loop_
_entity_poly.entity_id
_entity_poly.type
_entity_poly.pdbx_seq_one_letter_code
_entity_poly.pdbx_strand_id
1 'polypeptide(L)'
;WTIDSYRIAVDTYRNAESKEQKREMERLIADIKSDFRSEISLNDPKVKKLRKLSGDLYQMTNQGQLFEMSKKEKADWNKKVTQLTEETKKLETEIEEIKANKIFENAFEWRFEFPEVLNDDGDFVGFDVVIGNPPYIRQEELGEFKNHLQTNYKVFTSGGDIFSYFYELSHSIMKDKGYFSFINNTFDKTTAGKTLR
;
A
#
# COMPACT_ATOMS: atom_id res chain seq x y z
N TRP A 1 -15.32 -13.08 4.50
CA TRP A 1 -14.79 -13.20 5.87
C TRP A 1 -15.13 -11.96 6.67
N THR A 2 -15.35 -12.08 7.98
CA THR A 2 -15.49 -10.92 8.88
C THR A 2 -14.15 -10.67 9.61
N ILE A 3 -13.93 -9.44 10.08
CA ILE A 3 -12.74 -9.10 10.87
C ILE A 3 -12.65 -9.99 12.13
N ASP A 4 -13.77 -10.26 12.77
CA ASP A 4 -13.81 -11.15 13.93
C ASP A 4 -13.41 -12.59 13.59
N SER A 5 -13.87 -13.12 12.46
CA SER A 5 -13.44 -14.46 12.00
C SER A 5 -11.93 -14.51 11.75
N TYR A 6 -11.35 -13.40 11.27
CA TYR A 6 -9.92 -13.29 11.04
C TYR A 6 -9.12 -13.19 12.34
N ARG A 7 -9.56 -12.35 13.28
CA ARG A 7 -8.98 -12.23 14.63
C ARG A 7 -8.98 -13.58 15.34
N ILE A 8 -10.09 -14.31 15.30
CA ILE A 8 -10.19 -15.65 15.91
C ILE A 8 -9.23 -16.63 15.24
N ALA A 9 -9.11 -16.63 13.91
CA ALA A 9 -8.19 -17.52 13.20
C ALA A 9 -6.72 -17.25 13.58
N VAL A 10 -6.32 -15.97 13.66
CA VAL A 10 -4.96 -15.57 14.07
C VAL A 10 -4.69 -15.89 15.54
N ASP A 11 -5.65 -15.64 16.43
CA ASP A 11 -5.51 -15.99 17.85
C ASP A 11 -5.40 -17.50 18.05
N THR A 12 -6.23 -18.29 17.35
CA THR A 12 -6.16 -19.75 17.35
C THR A 12 -4.83 -20.25 16.79
N TYR A 13 -4.30 -19.63 15.73
CA TYR A 13 -2.98 -19.96 15.19
C TYR A 13 -1.85 -19.74 16.21
N ARG A 14 -1.87 -18.61 16.93
CA ARG A 14 -0.85 -18.25 17.93
C ARG A 14 -0.89 -19.17 19.15
N ASN A 15 -2.08 -19.62 19.53
CA ASN A 15 -2.32 -20.48 20.69
C ASN A 15 -2.51 -21.97 20.32
N ALA A 16 -2.20 -22.37 19.09
CA ALA A 16 -2.46 -23.73 18.60
C ALA A 16 -1.73 -24.79 19.45
N GLU A 17 -2.48 -25.81 19.89
CA GLU A 17 -1.95 -26.90 20.74
C GLU A 17 -1.38 -28.06 19.90
N SER A 18 -1.64 -28.07 18.59
CA SER A 18 -1.16 -29.11 17.67
C SER A 18 -0.67 -28.54 16.34
N LYS A 19 0.22 -29.31 15.68
CA LYS A 19 0.71 -28.98 14.33
C LYS A 19 -0.39 -29.00 13.28
N GLU A 20 -1.41 -29.84 13.45
CA GLU A 20 -2.53 -29.96 12.52
C GLU A 20 -3.41 -28.71 12.59
N GLN A 21 -3.83 -28.32 13.79
CA GLN A 21 -4.56 -27.08 14.03
C GLN A 21 -3.79 -25.86 13.50
N LYS A 22 -2.47 -25.81 13.74
CA LYS A 22 -1.62 -24.75 13.21
C LYS A 22 -1.65 -24.66 11.69
N ARG A 23 -1.57 -25.79 10.98
CA ARG A 23 -1.63 -25.85 9.51
C ARG A 23 -3.01 -25.50 8.96
N GLU A 24 -4.08 -25.90 9.65
CA GLU A 24 -5.44 -25.53 9.26
C GLU A 24 -5.64 -24.01 9.35
N MET A 25 -5.19 -23.40 10.46
CA MET A 25 -5.26 -21.95 10.61
C MET A 25 -4.35 -21.21 9.61
N GLU A 26 -3.17 -21.75 9.28
CA GLU A 26 -2.33 -21.17 8.21
C GLU A 26 -3.05 -21.12 6.86
N ARG A 27 -3.74 -22.19 6.48
CA ARG A 27 -4.54 -22.23 5.25
C ARG A 27 -5.68 -21.21 5.31
N LEU A 28 -6.42 -21.20 6.41
CA LEU A 28 -7.53 -20.27 6.61
C LEU A 28 -7.07 -18.80 6.55
N ILE A 29 -5.96 -18.46 7.22
CA ILE A 29 -5.36 -17.13 7.18
C ILE A 29 -4.91 -16.78 5.75
N ALA A 30 -4.30 -17.71 5.02
CA ALA A 30 -3.88 -17.49 3.64
C ALA A 30 -5.08 -17.25 2.71
N ASP A 31 -6.16 -18.02 2.86
CA ASP A 31 -7.39 -17.85 2.10
C ASP A 31 -8.02 -16.47 2.39
N ILE A 32 -8.11 -16.08 3.66
CA ILE A 32 -8.60 -14.75 4.06
C ILE A 32 -7.71 -13.64 3.47
N LYS A 33 -6.38 -13.80 3.55
CA LYS A 33 -5.42 -12.83 2.99
C LYS A 33 -5.57 -12.68 1.47
N SER A 34 -5.85 -13.79 0.77
CA SER A 34 -6.07 -13.78 -0.69
C SER A 34 -7.36 -13.07 -1.11
N ASP A 35 -8.34 -12.97 -0.21
CA ASP A 35 -9.62 -12.31 -0.45
C ASP A 35 -9.58 -10.80 -0.20
N PHE A 36 -8.54 -10.26 0.44
CA PHE A 36 -8.43 -8.83 0.63
C PHE A 36 -8.36 -8.11 -0.72
N ARG A 37 -9.12 -7.01 -0.84
CA ARG A 37 -9.08 -6.12 -1.99
C ARG A 37 -8.89 -4.69 -1.51
N SER A 38 -8.12 -3.89 -2.25
CA SER A 38 -8.08 -2.44 -2.02
C SER A 38 -9.29 -1.80 -2.68
N GLU A 39 -10.00 -0.97 -1.95
CA GLU A 39 -11.01 -0.09 -2.53
C GLU A 39 -10.34 1.10 -3.20
N ILE A 40 -10.67 1.34 -4.47
CA ILE A 40 -10.31 2.57 -5.17
C ILE A 40 -11.55 3.43 -5.27
N SER A 41 -11.49 4.64 -4.72
CA SER A 41 -12.57 5.60 -4.80
C SER A 41 -12.97 5.88 -6.25
N LEU A 42 -14.27 6.02 -6.51
CA LEU A 42 -14.79 6.48 -7.80
C LEU A 42 -14.25 7.87 -8.19
N ASN A 43 -13.78 8.65 -7.22
CA ASN A 43 -13.21 9.97 -7.43
C ASN A 43 -11.71 9.97 -7.73
N ASP A 44 -11.05 8.82 -7.65
CA ASP A 44 -9.62 8.67 -7.93
C ASP A 44 -9.30 9.13 -9.36
N PRO A 45 -8.20 9.89 -9.58
CA PRO A 45 -7.80 10.36 -10.90
C PRO A 45 -7.68 9.25 -11.96
N LYS A 46 -7.20 8.05 -11.58
CA LYS A 46 -7.08 6.89 -12.47
C LYS A 46 -8.45 6.37 -12.87
N VAL A 47 -9.38 6.22 -11.92
CA VAL A 47 -10.76 5.75 -12.20
C VAL A 47 -11.51 6.75 -13.07
N LYS A 48 -11.38 8.05 -12.81
CA LYS A 48 -11.96 9.12 -13.64
C LYS A 48 -11.40 9.08 -15.06
N LYS A 49 -10.07 8.93 -15.19
CA LYS A 49 -9.41 8.83 -16.49
C LYS A 49 -9.87 7.59 -17.25
N LEU A 50 -10.00 6.44 -16.58
CA LEU A 50 -10.50 5.21 -17.17
C LEU A 50 -11.92 5.40 -17.70
N ARG A 51 -12.84 5.91 -16.88
CA ARG A 51 -14.23 6.21 -17.31
C ARG A 51 -14.28 7.10 -18.55
N LYS A 52 -13.43 8.13 -18.62
CA LYS A 52 -13.34 9.01 -19.79
C LYS A 52 -12.85 8.24 -21.03
N LEU A 53 -11.74 7.52 -20.92
CA LEU A 53 -11.17 6.76 -22.06
C LEU A 53 -12.12 5.68 -22.57
N SER A 54 -12.76 4.92 -21.67
CA SER A 54 -13.77 3.92 -22.04
C SER A 54 -14.99 4.57 -22.70
N GLY A 55 -15.40 5.76 -22.23
CA GLY A 55 -16.47 6.55 -22.85
C GLY A 55 -16.12 7.04 -24.25
N ASP A 56 -14.91 7.59 -24.44
CA ASP A 56 -14.41 8.04 -25.73
C ASP A 56 -14.30 6.86 -26.73
N LEU A 57 -13.80 5.71 -26.26
CA LEU A 57 -13.72 4.48 -27.06
C LEU A 57 -15.12 3.96 -27.45
N TYR A 58 -16.07 3.96 -26.52
CA TYR A 58 -17.46 3.57 -26.78
C TYR A 58 -18.10 4.50 -27.80
N GLN A 59 -17.94 5.83 -27.66
CA GLN A 59 -18.44 6.78 -28.64
C GLN A 59 -17.83 6.52 -30.01
N MET A 60 -16.52 6.33 -30.11
CA MET A 60 -15.85 6.11 -31.41
C MET A 60 -16.23 4.81 -32.10
N THR A 61 -16.62 3.77 -31.35
CA THR A 61 -16.91 2.42 -31.87
C THR A 61 -18.39 2.15 -32.07
N ASN A 62 -19.28 2.76 -31.27
CA ASN A 62 -20.72 2.55 -31.32
C ASN A 62 -21.54 3.71 -31.90
N GLN A 63 -20.95 4.88 -32.18
CA GLN A 63 -21.65 5.85 -33.02
C GLN A 63 -21.75 5.30 -34.45
N GLY A 64 -22.98 4.95 -34.84
CA GLY A 64 -23.28 4.65 -36.24
C GLY A 64 -22.92 5.85 -37.11
N GLN A 65 -22.09 5.63 -38.13
CA GLN A 65 -21.74 6.69 -39.07
C GLN A 65 -22.81 6.83 -40.15
N LEU A 66 -23.23 8.06 -40.41
CA LEU A 66 -24.22 8.38 -41.45
C LEU A 66 -23.67 8.23 -42.88
N PHE A 67 -22.34 8.22 -43.03
CA PHE A 67 -21.63 8.17 -44.32
C PHE A 67 -20.41 7.23 -44.22
N GLU A 68 -19.97 6.68 -45.35
CA GLU A 68 -18.75 5.86 -45.42
C GLU A 68 -17.48 6.70 -45.27
N MET A 69 -16.52 6.19 -44.50
CA MET A 69 -15.20 6.82 -44.33
C MET A 69 -14.35 6.66 -45.58
N SER A 70 -13.59 7.69 -45.94
CA SER A 70 -12.51 7.55 -46.90
C SER A 70 -11.39 6.66 -46.36
N LYS A 71 -10.52 6.15 -47.25
CA LYS A 71 -9.38 5.30 -46.85
C LYS A 71 -8.46 5.98 -45.82
N LYS A 72 -8.25 7.30 -45.94
CA LYS A 72 -7.39 8.07 -45.02
C LYS A 72 -8.04 8.21 -43.64
N GLU A 73 -9.33 8.57 -43.61
CA GLU A 73 -10.08 8.70 -42.36
C GLU A 73 -10.17 7.37 -41.63
N LYS A 74 -10.38 6.26 -42.35
CA LYS A 74 -10.39 4.91 -41.77
C LYS A 74 -9.06 4.53 -41.14
N ALA A 75 -7.93 4.91 -41.76
CA ALA A 75 -6.60 4.67 -41.19
C ALA A 75 -6.37 5.49 -39.91
N ASP A 76 -6.75 6.77 -39.90
CA ASP A 76 -6.63 7.65 -38.73
C ASP A 76 -7.55 7.19 -37.58
N TRP A 77 -8.77 6.75 -37.91
CA TRP A 77 -9.71 6.18 -36.95
C TRP A 77 -9.17 4.89 -36.32
N ASN A 78 -8.70 3.94 -37.13
CA ASN A 78 -8.10 2.69 -36.64
C ASN A 78 -6.94 2.98 -35.69
N LYS A 79 -6.04 3.89 -36.06
CA LYS A 79 -4.89 4.26 -35.22
C LYS A 79 -5.33 4.80 -33.86
N LYS A 80 -6.35 5.67 -33.85
CA LYS A 80 -6.87 6.28 -32.63
C LYS A 80 -7.63 5.28 -31.75
N VAL A 81 -8.40 4.37 -32.35
CA VAL A 81 -9.05 3.27 -31.63
C VAL A 81 -8.02 2.34 -31.00
N THR A 82 -6.97 1.94 -31.74
CA THR A 82 -5.89 1.10 -31.19
C THR A 82 -5.23 1.78 -30.01
N GLN A 83 -4.85 3.06 -30.14
CA GLN A 83 -4.21 3.81 -29.06
C GLN A 83 -5.12 3.91 -27.82
N LEU A 84 -6.39 4.29 -28.01
CA LEU A 84 -7.35 4.38 -26.90
C LEU A 84 -7.57 3.01 -26.25
N THR A 85 -7.61 1.94 -27.02
CA THR A 85 -7.78 0.57 -26.51
C THR A 85 -6.58 0.16 -25.66
N GLU A 86 -5.36 0.41 -26.13
CA GLU A 86 -4.13 0.12 -25.40
C GLU A 86 -4.04 0.94 -24.09
N GLU A 87 -4.34 2.24 -24.15
CA GLU A 87 -4.34 3.10 -22.97
C GLU A 87 -5.41 2.70 -21.94
N THR A 88 -6.62 2.36 -22.42
CA THR A 88 -7.72 1.88 -21.58
C THR A 88 -7.33 0.58 -20.90
N LYS A 89 -6.86 -0.41 -21.66
CA LYS A 89 -6.46 -1.73 -21.14
C LYS A 89 -5.32 -1.63 -20.12
N LYS A 90 -4.33 -0.76 -20.39
CA LYS A 90 -3.23 -0.52 -19.45
C LYS A 90 -3.75 0.04 -18.12
N LEU A 91 -4.66 1.02 -18.18
CA LEU A 91 -5.21 1.66 -16.99
C LEU A 91 -6.18 0.74 -16.23
N GLU A 92 -6.95 -0.09 -16.94
CA GLU A 92 -7.74 -1.17 -16.34
C GLU A 92 -6.85 -2.15 -15.60
N THR A 93 -5.76 -2.60 -16.22
CA THR A 93 -4.82 -3.53 -15.60
C THR A 93 -4.20 -2.90 -14.34
N GLU A 94 -3.77 -1.64 -14.40
CA GLU A 94 -3.22 -0.94 -13.24
C GLU A 94 -4.24 -0.82 -12.10
N ILE A 95 -5.50 -0.50 -12.40
CA ILE A 95 -6.58 -0.45 -11.41
C ILE A 95 -6.87 -1.83 -10.81
N GLU A 96 -6.90 -2.87 -11.63
CA GLU A 96 -7.12 -4.24 -11.15
C GLU A 96 -5.93 -4.73 -10.31
N GLU A 97 -4.69 -4.38 -10.66
CA GLU A 97 -3.52 -4.68 -9.82
C GLU A 97 -3.57 -3.99 -8.45
N ILE A 98 -4.03 -2.73 -8.40
CA ILE A 98 -4.25 -2.03 -7.13
C ILE A 98 -5.34 -2.73 -6.33
N LYS A 99 -6.50 -3.02 -6.94
CA LYS A 99 -7.60 -3.73 -6.27
C LYS A 99 -7.18 -5.11 -5.78
N ALA A 100 -6.36 -5.83 -6.54
CA ALA A 100 -5.81 -7.13 -6.19
C ALA A 100 -4.71 -7.05 -5.13
N ASN A 101 -4.46 -5.88 -4.52
CA ASN A 101 -3.46 -5.70 -3.46
C ASN A 101 -2.04 -6.09 -3.89
N LYS A 102 -1.72 -6.01 -5.19
CA LYS A 102 -0.39 -6.41 -5.71
C LYS A 102 0.76 -5.61 -5.10
N ILE A 103 0.50 -4.38 -4.68
CA ILE A 103 1.47 -3.55 -3.94
C ILE A 103 1.91 -4.19 -2.61
N PHE A 104 1.09 -5.06 -2.03
CA PHE A 104 1.36 -5.74 -0.76
C PHE A 104 1.95 -7.14 -0.94
N GLU A 105 2.09 -7.67 -2.17
CA GLU A 105 2.55 -9.04 -2.43
C GLU A 105 3.93 -9.33 -1.82
N ASN A 106 4.78 -8.30 -1.68
CA ASN A 106 6.09 -8.39 -1.04
C ASN A 106 6.25 -7.41 0.14
N ALA A 107 5.15 -6.84 0.64
CA ALA A 107 5.17 -5.91 1.74
C ALA A 107 4.76 -6.59 3.04
N PHE A 108 5.37 -6.17 4.15
CA PHE A 108 4.88 -6.51 5.47
C PHE A 108 3.78 -5.50 5.85
N GLU A 109 2.53 -5.90 5.76
CA GLU A 109 1.38 -5.05 6.06
C GLU A 109 0.82 -5.35 7.46
N TRP A 110 0.91 -4.38 8.37
CA TRP A 110 0.51 -4.54 9.78
C TRP A 110 -0.94 -5.00 9.94
N ARG A 111 -1.85 -4.51 9.08
CA ARG A 111 -3.27 -4.88 9.10
C ARG A 111 -3.49 -6.36 8.80
N PHE A 112 -2.59 -6.97 8.03
CA PHE A 112 -2.65 -8.39 7.72
C PHE A 112 -1.96 -9.22 8.81
N GLU A 113 -0.88 -8.76 9.41
CA GLU A 113 -0.13 -9.58 10.37
C GLU A 113 -0.64 -9.46 11.82
N PHE A 114 -1.34 -8.37 12.14
CA PHE A 114 -1.84 -8.05 13.48
C PHE A 114 -3.29 -7.57 13.45
N PRO A 115 -4.28 -8.46 13.22
CA PRO A 115 -5.68 -8.05 13.18
C PRO A 115 -6.22 -7.44 14.48
N GLU A 116 -5.51 -7.60 15.60
CA GLU A 116 -5.80 -6.96 16.88
C GLU A 116 -5.60 -5.44 16.87
N VAL A 117 -4.86 -4.90 15.90
CA VAL A 117 -4.64 -3.46 15.72
C VAL A 117 -5.69 -2.80 14.82
N LEU A 118 -6.75 -3.55 14.47
CA LEU A 118 -7.91 -3.04 13.73
C LEU A 118 -9.06 -2.75 14.70
N ASN A 119 -9.95 -1.80 14.37
CA ASN A 119 -11.27 -1.70 15.01
C ASN A 119 -12.28 -2.67 14.34
N ASP A 120 -13.53 -2.66 14.81
CA ASP A 120 -14.58 -3.55 14.29
C ASP A 120 -15.02 -3.22 12.85
N ASP A 121 -14.74 -2.00 12.39
CA ASP A 121 -14.95 -1.55 11.01
C ASP A 121 -13.75 -1.90 10.08
N GLY A 122 -12.63 -2.36 10.65
CA GLY A 122 -11.42 -2.78 9.92
C GLY A 122 -10.39 -1.68 9.73
N ASP A 123 -10.58 -0.53 10.36
CA ASP A 123 -9.62 0.57 10.33
C ASP A 123 -8.44 0.28 11.25
N PHE A 124 -7.25 0.65 10.78
CA PHE A 124 -6.03 0.57 11.58
C PHE A 124 -6.09 1.57 12.74
N VAL A 125 -6.13 1.06 13.97
CA VAL A 125 -6.11 1.88 15.19
C VAL A 125 -4.71 2.07 15.75
N GLY A 126 -3.77 1.20 15.39
CA GLY A 126 -2.37 1.29 15.80
C GLY A 126 -1.98 0.40 16.97
N PHE A 127 -0.70 0.48 17.36
CA PHE A 127 -0.13 -0.30 18.44
C PHE A 127 -0.18 0.44 19.78
N ASP A 128 -0.41 -0.29 20.88
CA ASP A 128 -0.34 0.27 22.23
C ASP A 128 1.11 0.56 22.66
N VAL A 129 2.04 -0.33 22.26
CA VAL A 129 3.47 -0.20 22.56
C VAL A 129 4.31 -0.59 21.35
N VAL A 130 5.31 0.25 20.99
CA VAL A 130 6.32 -0.06 19.98
C VAL A 130 7.71 -0.16 20.63
N ILE A 131 8.32 -1.34 20.60
CA ILE A 131 9.66 -1.55 21.16
C ILE A 131 10.63 -2.06 20.10
N GLY A 132 11.91 -1.73 20.23
CA GLY A 132 12.90 -2.18 19.26
C GLY A 132 14.32 -1.68 19.49
N ASN A 133 15.22 -2.22 18.66
CA ASN A 133 16.59 -1.74 18.52
C ASN A 133 16.79 -1.37 17.04
N PRO A 134 16.53 -0.12 16.65
CA PRO A 134 16.69 0.31 15.27
C PRO A 134 18.13 0.10 14.78
N PRO A 135 18.33 -0.12 13.47
CA PRO A 135 19.67 -0.12 12.89
C PRO A 135 20.33 1.27 13.01
N TYR A 136 21.65 1.29 13.10
CA TYR A 136 22.47 2.50 13.16
C TYR A 136 23.31 2.60 11.90
N ILE A 137 22.77 3.29 10.89
CA ILE A 137 23.39 3.43 9.58
C ILE A 137 23.35 4.90 9.21
N ARG A 138 24.52 5.43 8.84
CA ARG A 138 24.61 6.83 8.40
C ARG A 138 23.85 7.00 7.11
N GLN A 139 23.15 8.11 7.00
CA GLN A 139 22.35 8.40 5.82
C GLN A 139 23.14 8.46 4.50
N GLU A 140 24.43 8.76 4.58
CA GLU A 140 25.36 8.73 3.44
C GLU A 140 25.49 7.33 2.81
N GLU A 141 25.31 6.27 3.61
CA GLU A 141 25.41 4.88 3.17
C GLU A 141 24.12 4.35 2.53
N LEU A 142 23.02 5.13 2.58
CA LEU A 142 21.71 4.73 2.05
C LEU A 142 21.56 4.93 0.53
N GLY A 143 22.57 5.51 -0.13
CA GLY A 143 22.61 5.62 -1.60
C GLY A 143 21.35 6.22 -2.21
N GLU A 144 20.70 5.48 -3.11
CA GLU A 144 19.54 5.91 -3.89
C GLU A 144 18.30 6.18 -3.02
N PHE A 145 18.20 5.60 -1.82
CA PHE A 145 17.06 5.81 -0.92
C PHE A 145 16.98 7.24 -0.38
N LYS A 146 18.07 8.02 -0.46
CA LYS A 146 18.14 9.37 0.09
C LYS A 146 17.04 10.29 -0.45
N ASN A 147 16.76 10.25 -1.74
CA ASN A 147 15.73 11.11 -2.35
C ASN A 147 14.33 10.73 -1.85
N HIS A 148 14.07 9.43 -1.69
CA HIS A 148 12.82 8.94 -1.13
C HIS A 148 12.68 9.39 0.34
N LEU A 149 13.71 9.20 1.15
CA LEU A 149 13.70 9.58 2.56
C LEU A 149 13.50 11.09 2.74
N GLN A 150 14.14 11.91 1.89
CA GLN A 150 13.99 13.37 1.92
C GLN A 150 12.57 13.83 1.63
N THR A 151 11.87 13.13 0.74
CA THR A 151 10.52 13.51 0.30
C THR A 151 9.45 13.04 1.28
N ASN A 152 9.69 11.92 1.97
CA ASN A 152 8.65 11.22 2.74
C ASN A 152 8.78 11.35 4.27
N TYR A 153 9.91 11.85 4.78
CA TYR A 153 10.15 11.93 6.23
C TYR A 153 10.49 13.34 6.68
N LYS A 154 9.77 13.83 7.69
CA LYS A 154 9.98 15.16 8.27
C LYS A 154 11.29 15.24 9.05
N VAL A 155 11.73 14.13 9.65
CA VAL A 155 12.96 14.06 10.45
C VAL A 155 14.23 13.95 9.60
N PHE A 156 14.11 14.01 8.27
CA PHE A 156 15.25 13.93 7.36
C PHE A 156 16.30 15.00 7.67
N THR A 157 17.56 14.58 7.81
CA THR A 157 18.71 15.49 7.94
C THR A 157 19.89 14.94 7.15
N SER A 158 20.63 15.78 6.42
CA SER A 158 21.69 15.31 5.53
C SER A 158 22.80 14.49 6.22
N GLY A 159 23.08 14.76 7.50
CA GLY A 159 24.01 14.01 8.35
C GLY A 159 23.31 13.12 9.38
N GLY A 160 22.07 12.71 9.09
CA GLY A 160 21.25 11.88 9.95
C GLY A 160 21.66 10.41 9.98
N ASP A 161 21.03 9.68 10.89
CA ASP A 161 21.10 8.22 10.96
C ASP A 161 19.70 7.64 10.75
N ILE A 162 19.64 6.46 10.12
CA ILE A 162 18.40 5.78 9.76
C ILE A 162 17.46 5.57 10.95
N PHE A 163 17.97 5.43 12.17
CA PHE A 163 17.12 5.26 13.36
C PHE A 163 16.09 6.39 13.51
N SER A 164 16.39 7.60 13.04
CA SER A 164 15.50 8.76 13.16
C SER A 164 14.16 8.49 12.45
N TYR A 165 14.20 7.79 11.30
CA TYR A 165 12.99 7.41 10.57
C TYR A 165 12.15 6.38 11.31
N PHE A 166 12.78 5.49 12.09
CA PHE A 166 12.05 4.55 12.95
C PHE A 166 11.27 5.27 14.05
N TYR A 167 11.77 6.39 14.58
CA TYR A 167 11.03 7.22 15.54
C TYR A 167 9.79 7.82 14.90
N GLU A 168 9.93 8.42 13.71
CA GLU A 168 8.79 9.00 12.97
C GLU A 168 7.75 7.93 12.60
N LEU A 169 8.19 6.77 12.11
CA LEU A 169 7.30 5.64 11.82
C LEU A 169 6.60 5.10 13.06
N SER A 170 7.29 5.01 14.20
CA SER A 170 6.67 4.52 15.43
C SER A 170 5.53 5.42 15.86
N HIS A 171 5.71 6.74 15.71
CA HIS A 171 4.66 7.69 16.02
C HIS A 171 3.46 7.58 15.05
N SER A 172 3.69 7.23 13.78
CA SER A 172 2.60 7.10 12.81
C SER A 172 1.79 5.80 12.94
N ILE A 173 2.37 4.74 13.52
CA ILE A 173 1.69 3.44 13.67
C ILE A 173 1.12 3.20 15.08
N MET A 174 1.40 4.09 16.03
CA MET A 174 1.00 3.94 17.42
C MET A 174 -0.36 4.61 17.69
N LYS A 175 -1.11 4.07 18.65
CA LYS A 175 -2.36 4.67 19.13
C LYS A 175 -2.11 6.04 19.77
N ASP A 176 -3.17 6.85 19.88
CA ASP A 176 -3.14 8.02 20.77
C ASP A 176 -2.78 7.56 22.19
N LYS A 177 -1.82 8.25 22.82
CA LYS A 177 -1.25 7.92 24.14
C LYS A 177 -0.57 6.54 24.24
N GLY A 178 -0.21 5.91 23.11
CA GLY A 178 0.68 4.76 23.11
C GLY A 178 2.10 5.13 23.55
N TYR A 179 2.92 4.11 23.80
CA TYR A 179 4.31 4.27 24.20
C TYR A 179 5.25 3.67 23.17
N PHE A 180 6.42 4.27 22.98
CA PHE A 180 7.50 3.61 22.26
C PHE A 180 8.79 3.63 23.09
N SER A 181 9.62 2.61 22.91
CA SER A 181 10.90 2.48 23.59
C SER A 181 11.93 1.87 22.66
N PHE A 182 12.94 2.66 22.31
CA PHE A 182 14.04 2.23 21.47
C PHE A 182 15.37 2.26 22.20
N ILE A 183 16.16 1.21 21.99
CA ILE A 183 17.59 1.27 22.31
C ILE A 183 18.19 2.33 21.40
N ASN A 184 18.92 3.29 21.97
CA ASN A 184 19.63 4.32 21.22
C ASN A 184 20.81 4.88 22.01
N ASN A 185 21.95 5.07 21.35
CA ASN A 185 23.21 5.54 21.97
C ASN A 185 23.58 7.01 21.62
N THR A 186 22.86 7.64 20.68
CA THR A 186 23.22 8.90 20.00
C THR A 186 22.12 9.96 19.99
N PHE A 187 20.91 9.64 20.43
CA PHE A 187 19.72 10.49 20.46
C PHE A 187 20.01 11.83 21.18
N ASP A 188 20.64 11.78 22.34
CA ASP A 188 20.95 12.99 23.12
C ASP A 188 22.24 13.72 22.71
N LYS A 189 22.97 13.19 21.73
CA LYS A 189 24.35 13.63 21.43
C LYS A 189 24.51 14.29 20.07
N THR A 190 23.56 14.10 19.15
CA THR A 190 23.74 14.43 17.73
C THR A 190 22.76 15.50 17.26
N THR A 191 23.10 16.19 16.16
CA THR A 191 22.19 17.11 15.48
C THR A 191 20.93 16.41 14.97
N ALA A 192 21.06 15.16 14.49
CA ALA A 192 19.91 14.34 14.10
C ALA A 192 18.94 14.12 15.28
N GLY A 193 19.47 13.82 16.46
CA GLY A 193 18.66 13.72 17.67
C GLY A 193 18.05 15.05 18.15
N LYS A 194 18.59 16.21 17.75
CA LYS A 194 17.91 17.50 17.99
C LYS A 194 16.64 17.64 17.17
N THR A 195 16.59 17.10 15.95
CA THR A 195 15.38 17.12 15.12
C THR A 195 14.27 16.25 15.70
N LEU A 196 14.62 15.26 16.53
CA LEU A 196 13.67 14.35 17.16
C LEU A 196 13.13 14.82 18.52
N ARG A 197 13.67 15.92 19.08
CA ARG A 197 13.22 16.53 20.33
C ARG A 197 12.43 17.79 20.04
#